data_AF-A0A821EEZ5-F1
#
_entry.id   AF-A0A821EEZ5-F1
#
_cell.length_a   1.000
_cell.length_b   1.000
_cell.length_c   1.000
_cell.angle_alpha   90.00
_cell.angle_beta   90.00
_cell.angle_gamma   90.00
#
_symmetry.space_group_name_H-M   'P 1'
#
loop_
_entity.id
_entity.type
_entity.pdbx_description
1 polymer ?
#
loop_
_entity_poly.entity_id
_entity_poly.type
_entity_poly.pdbx_seq_one_letter_code
_entity_poly.pdbx_strand_id
1 'polypeptide(L)'
;VLCNQGLEAIDIERFGRAITIIRKITIKGSSHYVVKNEYGKIVSDKKDTIDTIVTHFNIQVDNPMCMLNQDIAKNFLNTKSTKEKYNFFLKATQLQKMVEDLQENTVEIRNAKALLADHVKKRKEIQVQQEDLEAQLKFAESIRDAKANADNLQGQLEWAEVIKLENTLAETEKKLADDQYAVQEYTKKRDALIEDMKNEKTKRDELLRKAQEVANNAIEEKRIHDDLERRMKLFNKEKRDLLHEVNKSEKELQIQTELKKKLQNKIDEMRRKATANNDYDKVCKRIDDLQVSITEQRQILSMKESEQVNFRQLYDDERQSLFDDQSILKQHEDSLRRRRALIQQLKAAKQDRVTIYGRYTISILKEIEKQAHRFKQLPIGPV
;
A
#
# COMPACT_ATOMS: atom_id res chain seq x y z
N VAL A 1 28.55 -91.29 -71.36
CA VAL A 1 28.32 -90.92 -69.95
C VAL A 1 29.70 -90.84 -69.30
N LEU A 2 30.02 -89.74 -68.63
CA LEU A 2 31.27 -89.54 -67.89
C LEU A 2 31.06 -89.93 -66.43
N CYS A 3 32.04 -90.61 -65.83
CA CYS A 3 32.03 -90.90 -64.40
C CYS A 3 32.46 -89.64 -63.63
N ASN A 4 31.62 -89.18 -62.70
CA ASN A 4 31.88 -88.00 -61.87
C ASN A 4 31.98 -88.41 -60.40
N GLN A 5 33.03 -89.15 -60.05
CA GLN A 5 33.25 -89.71 -58.72
C GLN A 5 34.70 -89.52 -58.29
N GLY A 6 34.95 -89.57 -56.97
CA GLY A 6 36.29 -89.42 -56.40
C GLY A 6 36.64 -87.98 -56.03
N LEU A 7 37.91 -87.76 -55.66
CA LEU A 7 38.42 -86.47 -55.16
C LEU A 7 38.42 -85.36 -56.22
N GLU A 8 38.47 -85.74 -57.51
CA GLU A 8 38.46 -84.81 -58.65
C GLU A 8 37.07 -84.71 -59.29
N ALA A 9 35.99 -85.05 -58.59
CA ALA A 9 34.65 -84.88 -59.13
C ALA A 9 34.29 -83.39 -59.28
N ILE A 10 33.72 -83.01 -60.42
CA ILE A 10 33.29 -81.65 -60.72
C ILE A 10 31.88 -81.41 -60.16
N ASP A 11 31.72 -80.38 -59.34
CA ASP A 11 30.42 -79.83 -58.89
C ASP A 11 29.38 -80.93 -58.61
N ILE A 12 29.70 -81.79 -57.62
CA ILE A 12 28.95 -83.02 -57.30
C ILE A 12 27.48 -82.69 -57.01
N GLU A 13 27.21 -81.57 -56.34
CA GLU A 13 25.85 -81.15 -56.01
C GLU A 13 25.00 -80.91 -57.27
N ARG A 14 25.62 -80.36 -58.31
CA ARG A 14 24.95 -80.03 -59.56
C ARG A 14 24.82 -81.23 -60.51
N PHE A 15 25.87 -82.03 -60.64
CA PHE A 15 25.95 -83.10 -61.64
C PHE A 15 25.66 -84.51 -61.11
N GLY A 16 25.81 -84.73 -59.80
CA GLY A 16 25.76 -86.06 -59.20
C GLY A 16 26.93 -86.93 -59.65
N ARG A 17 26.79 -88.26 -59.51
CA ARG A 17 27.87 -89.22 -59.76
C ARG A 17 28.17 -89.52 -61.22
N ALA A 18 27.33 -89.06 -62.15
CA ALA A 18 27.48 -89.33 -63.58
C ALA A 18 26.97 -88.15 -64.42
N ILE A 19 27.75 -87.78 -65.44
CA ILE A 19 27.41 -86.68 -66.36
C ILE A 19 27.07 -87.25 -67.73
N THR A 20 25.91 -86.90 -68.26
CA THR A 20 25.49 -87.32 -69.61
C THR A 20 25.45 -86.13 -70.55
N ILE A 21 26.37 -86.09 -71.52
CA ILE A 21 26.42 -85.07 -72.57
C ILE A 21 25.73 -85.63 -73.82
N ILE A 22 24.71 -84.92 -74.31
CA ILE A 22 23.92 -85.31 -75.48
C ILE A 22 24.06 -84.21 -76.53
N ARG A 23 24.57 -84.57 -77.72
CA ARG A 23 24.49 -83.72 -78.91
C ARG A 23 23.22 -84.05 -79.68
N LYS A 24 22.30 -83.10 -79.78
CA LYS A 24 21.08 -83.21 -80.59
C LYS A 24 21.33 -82.58 -81.94
N ILE A 25 21.26 -83.39 -82.99
CA ILE A 25 21.40 -82.97 -84.40
C ILE A 25 20.01 -83.04 -85.03
N THR A 26 19.54 -81.94 -85.59
CA THR A 26 18.22 -81.86 -86.23
C THR A 26 18.32 -82.00 -87.75
N ILE A 27 17.26 -82.49 -88.38
CA ILE A 27 17.16 -82.62 -89.85
C ILE A 27 17.31 -81.27 -90.55
N LYS A 28 16.95 -80.16 -89.86
CA LYS A 28 17.08 -78.78 -90.35
C LYS A 28 18.52 -78.25 -90.25
N GLY A 29 19.49 -79.08 -89.86
CA GLY A 29 20.91 -78.72 -89.81
C GLY A 29 21.36 -78.03 -88.51
N SER A 30 20.47 -77.78 -87.55
CA SER A 30 20.88 -77.23 -86.25
C SER A 30 21.41 -78.32 -85.32
N SER A 31 22.46 -78.00 -84.55
CA SER A 31 23.07 -78.88 -83.56
C SER A 31 23.17 -78.14 -82.23
N HIS A 32 22.68 -78.73 -81.14
CA HIS A 32 22.83 -78.18 -79.79
C HIS A 32 23.22 -79.28 -78.81
N TYR A 33 23.89 -78.89 -77.73
CA TYR A 33 24.28 -79.82 -76.67
C TYR A 33 23.36 -79.69 -75.46
N VAL A 34 23.19 -80.79 -74.74
CA VAL A 34 22.44 -80.85 -73.49
C VAL A 34 23.25 -81.68 -72.50
N VAL A 35 23.54 -81.11 -71.35
CA VAL A 35 24.21 -81.78 -70.23
C VAL A 35 23.16 -82.19 -69.20
N LYS A 36 23.15 -83.47 -68.83
CA LYS A 36 22.26 -84.04 -67.82
C LYS A 36 23.03 -84.59 -66.62
N ASN A 37 22.44 -84.51 -65.44
CA ASN A 37 22.97 -85.12 -64.21
C ASN A 37 22.68 -86.63 -64.13
N GLU A 38 23.09 -87.25 -63.01
CA GLU A 38 22.88 -88.68 -62.75
C GLU A 38 21.41 -89.13 -62.81
N TYR A 39 20.46 -88.23 -62.52
CA TYR A 39 19.02 -88.48 -62.55
C TYR A 39 18.39 -88.20 -63.93
N GLY A 40 19.18 -87.82 -64.94
CA GLY A 40 18.69 -87.51 -66.30
C GLY A 40 18.03 -86.13 -66.45
N LYS A 41 18.09 -85.28 -65.42
CA LYS A 41 17.62 -83.88 -65.46
C LYS A 41 18.63 -83.02 -66.21
N ILE A 42 18.13 -82.10 -67.05
CA ILE A 42 18.98 -81.14 -67.78
C ILE A 42 19.53 -80.10 -66.81
N VAL A 43 20.85 -79.94 -66.82
CA VAL A 43 21.62 -79.05 -65.94
C VAL A 43 22.21 -77.86 -66.70
N SER A 44 22.49 -78.03 -67.98
CA SER A 44 22.96 -76.97 -68.87
C SER A 44 22.73 -77.33 -70.32
N ASP A 45 22.54 -76.31 -71.15
CA ASP A 45 22.52 -76.36 -72.61
C ASP A 45 23.62 -75.49 -73.24
N LYS A 46 24.46 -74.86 -72.41
CA LYS A 46 25.55 -73.98 -72.84
C LYS A 46 26.80 -74.77 -73.21
N LYS A 47 27.46 -74.34 -74.29
CA LYS A 47 28.75 -74.90 -74.71
C LYS A 47 29.84 -74.71 -73.64
N ASP A 48 29.89 -73.55 -72.99
CA ASP A 48 30.89 -73.24 -71.97
C ASP A 48 30.90 -74.27 -70.82
N THR A 49 29.73 -74.77 -70.42
CA THR A 49 29.65 -75.81 -69.39
C THR A 49 30.34 -77.10 -69.83
N ILE A 50 30.24 -77.44 -71.11
CA ILE A 50 30.90 -78.60 -71.69
C ILE A 50 32.40 -78.36 -71.77
N ASP A 51 32.82 -77.18 -72.22
CA ASP A 51 34.24 -76.82 -72.31
C ASP A 51 34.89 -76.84 -70.90
N THR A 52 34.17 -76.42 -69.85
CA THR A 52 34.60 -76.58 -68.45
C THR A 52 34.73 -78.05 -68.04
N ILE A 53 33.73 -78.89 -68.33
CA ILE A 53 33.77 -80.33 -68.01
C ILE A 53 34.94 -81.02 -68.73
N VAL A 54 35.11 -80.73 -70.01
CA VAL A 54 36.19 -81.26 -70.86
C VAL A 54 37.55 -80.84 -70.33
N THR A 55 37.69 -79.57 -69.94
CA THR A 55 38.94 -79.04 -69.34
C THR A 55 39.23 -79.66 -67.98
N HIS A 56 38.21 -79.76 -67.10
CA HIS A 56 38.34 -80.32 -65.75
C HIS A 56 38.79 -81.78 -65.77
N PHE A 57 38.19 -82.61 -66.64
CA PHE A 57 38.58 -84.02 -66.79
C PHE A 57 39.76 -84.23 -67.75
N ASN A 58 40.42 -83.15 -68.21
CA ASN A 58 41.54 -83.20 -69.14
C ASN A 58 41.25 -84.02 -70.41
N ILE A 59 40.03 -83.94 -70.95
CA ILE A 59 39.61 -84.63 -72.16
C ILE A 59 40.09 -83.82 -73.37
N GLN A 60 41.06 -84.36 -74.11
CA GLN A 60 41.69 -83.62 -75.21
C GLN A 60 41.10 -84.02 -76.57
N VAL A 61 39.92 -83.46 -76.88
CA VAL A 61 39.20 -83.77 -78.12
C VAL A 61 39.94 -83.30 -79.39
N ASP A 62 40.73 -82.23 -79.30
CA ASP A 62 41.44 -81.62 -80.42
C ASP A 62 42.91 -82.08 -80.54
N ASN A 63 43.39 -82.91 -79.61
CA ASN A 63 44.75 -83.43 -79.67
C ASN A 63 44.82 -84.58 -80.70
N PRO A 64 45.57 -84.42 -81.81
CA PRO A 64 45.65 -85.43 -82.86
C PRO A 64 46.30 -86.75 -82.40
N MET A 65 47.00 -86.77 -81.26
CA MET A 65 47.51 -88.00 -80.63
C MET A 65 46.45 -88.74 -79.80
N CYS A 66 45.46 -88.02 -79.25
CA CYS A 66 44.36 -88.62 -78.51
C CYS A 66 43.28 -89.15 -79.45
N MET A 67 43.03 -88.44 -80.55
CA MET A 67 42.06 -88.79 -81.59
C MET A 67 42.72 -88.85 -82.95
N LEU A 68 43.22 -90.03 -83.34
CA LEU A 68 43.85 -90.25 -84.64
C LEU A 68 42.81 -90.68 -85.69
N ASN A 69 42.29 -89.72 -86.46
CA ASN A 69 41.42 -90.03 -87.59
C ASN A 69 42.24 -90.36 -88.86
N GLN A 70 41.58 -90.96 -89.87
CA GLN A 70 42.25 -91.41 -91.09
C GLN A 70 42.95 -90.27 -91.84
N ASP A 71 42.37 -89.06 -91.86
CA ASP A 71 42.92 -87.91 -92.56
C ASP A 71 44.12 -87.32 -91.81
N ILE A 72 44.06 -87.22 -90.48
CA ILE A 72 45.16 -86.80 -89.60
C ILE A 72 46.32 -87.80 -89.73
N ALA A 73 46.04 -89.11 -89.75
CA ALA A 73 47.07 -90.13 -89.94
C ALA A 73 47.74 -90.03 -91.32
N LYS A 74 46.97 -89.87 -92.40
CA LYS A 74 47.50 -89.65 -93.75
C LYS A 74 48.31 -88.36 -93.84
N ASN A 75 47.79 -87.26 -93.29
CA ASN A 75 48.49 -85.98 -93.27
C ASN A 75 49.80 -86.09 -92.49
N PHE A 76 49.79 -86.71 -91.31
CA PHE A 76 50.99 -86.91 -90.49
C PHE A 76 52.08 -87.71 -91.23
N LEU A 77 51.71 -88.80 -91.91
CA LEU A 77 52.65 -89.65 -92.67
C LEU A 77 53.15 -88.98 -93.96
N ASN A 78 52.29 -88.21 -94.63
CA ASN A 78 52.59 -87.57 -95.91
C ASN A 78 53.20 -86.16 -95.78
N THR A 79 53.18 -85.56 -94.59
CA THR A 79 53.78 -84.25 -94.33
C THR A 79 55.30 -84.33 -94.53
N LYS A 80 55.80 -83.63 -95.56
CA LYS A 80 57.24 -83.45 -95.83
C LYS A 80 57.84 -82.20 -95.15
N SER A 81 57.00 -81.32 -94.60
CA SER A 81 57.40 -80.05 -93.97
C SER A 81 57.86 -80.24 -92.52
N THR A 82 59.11 -79.90 -92.21
CA THR A 82 59.65 -79.92 -90.84
C THR A 82 58.87 -79.01 -89.89
N LYS A 83 58.37 -77.86 -90.38
CA LYS A 83 57.58 -76.90 -89.60
C LYS A 83 56.24 -77.49 -89.16
N GLU A 84 55.57 -78.21 -90.05
CA GLU A 84 54.30 -78.88 -89.74
C GLU A 84 54.49 -80.01 -88.73
N LYS A 85 55.58 -80.79 -88.83
CA LYS A 85 55.94 -81.81 -87.83
C LYS A 85 56.20 -81.20 -86.46
N TYR A 86 56.90 -80.06 -86.41
CA TYR A 86 57.15 -79.34 -85.17
C TYR A 86 55.85 -78.78 -84.55
N ASN A 87 54.98 -78.17 -85.36
CA ASN A 87 53.67 -77.71 -84.90
C ASN A 87 52.79 -78.87 -84.41
N PHE A 88 52.82 -80.01 -85.12
CA PHE A 88 52.13 -81.23 -84.68
C PHE A 88 52.65 -81.69 -83.32
N PHE A 89 53.97 -81.73 -83.13
CA PHE A 89 54.58 -82.04 -81.84
C PHE A 89 54.15 -81.07 -80.74
N LEU A 90 54.16 -79.76 -80.98
CA LEU A 90 53.74 -78.75 -80.01
C LEU A 90 52.26 -78.87 -79.61
N LYS A 91 51.39 -79.20 -80.57
CA LYS A 91 49.97 -79.46 -80.31
C LYS A 91 49.77 -80.78 -79.56
N ALA A 92 50.47 -81.83 -79.98
CA ALA A 92 50.42 -83.17 -79.37
C ALA A 92 50.87 -83.17 -77.90
N THR A 93 51.92 -82.41 -77.60
CA THR A 93 52.49 -82.24 -76.25
C THR A 93 51.82 -81.14 -75.44
N GLN A 94 50.82 -80.45 -75.99
CA GLN A 94 50.12 -79.30 -75.40
C GLN A 94 51.00 -78.09 -75.04
N LEU A 95 52.27 -78.08 -75.45
CA LEU A 95 53.18 -76.96 -75.20
C LEU A 95 52.67 -75.66 -75.83
N GLN A 96 51.98 -75.74 -76.97
CA GLN A 96 51.37 -74.55 -77.59
C GLN A 96 50.32 -73.91 -76.67
N LYS A 97 49.38 -74.70 -76.14
CA LYS A 97 48.32 -74.21 -75.26
C LYS A 97 48.90 -73.62 -73.98
N MET A 98 49.90 -74.29 -73.39
CA MET A 98 50.58 -73.77 -72.19
C MET A 98 51.21 -72.39 -72.43
N VAL A 99 51.82 -72.16 -73.60
CA VAL A 99 52.39 -70.84 -73.94
C VAL A 99 51.30 -69.79 -74.10
N GLU A 100 50.19 -70.12 -74.76
CA GLU A 100 49.03 -69.24 -74.92
C GLU A 100 48.45 -68.85 -73.55
N ASP A 101 48.18 -69.83 -72.69
CA ASP A 101 47.68 -69.60 -71.31
C ASP A 101 48.64 -68.73 -70.48
N LEU A 102 49.97 -68.94 -70.61
CA LEU A 102 50.97 -68.12 -69.92
C LEU A 102 50.99 -66.67 -70.42
N GLN A 103 50.79 -66.45 -71.72
CA GLN A 103 50.71 -65.11 -72.30
C GLN A 103 49.45 -64.38 -71.82
N GLU A 104 48.30 -65.05 -71.83
CA GLU A 104 47.04 -64.50 -71.33
C GLU A 104 47.16 -64.13 -69.84
N ASN A 105 47.64 -65.06 -69.00
CA ASN A 105 47.87 -64.80 -67.58
C ASN A 105 48.82 -63.63 -67.33
N THR A 106 49.85 -63.48 -68.16
CA THR A 106 50.80 -62.36 -68.04
C THR A 106 50.10 -61.01 -68.30
N VAL A 107 49.20 -60.95 -69.28
CA VAL A 107 48.39 -59.76 -69.56
C VAL A 107 47.41 -59.48 -68.42
N GLU A 108 46.72 -60.49 -67.92
CA GLU A 108 45.79 -60.35 -66.80
C GLU A 108 46.49 -59.85 -65.53
N ILE A 109 47.64 -60.43 -65.18
CA ILE A 109 48.45 -59.99 -64.03
C ILE A 109 48.89 -58.53 -64.20
N ARG A 110 49.30 -58.13 -65.41
CA ARG A 110 49.67 -56.72 -65.69
C ARG A 110 48.48 -55.79 -65.48
N ASN A 111 47.30 -56.15 -65.98
CA ASN A 111 46.09 -55.35 -65.83
C ASN A 111 45.65 -55.26 -64.36
N ALA A 112 45.68 -56.38 -63.63
CA ALA A 112 45.36 -56.42 -62.21
C ALA A 112 46.32 -55.54 -61.38
N LYS A 113 47.62 -55.56 -61.70
CA LYS A 113 48.62 -54.69 -61.05
C LYS A 113 48.35 -53.21 -61.32
N ALA A 114 48.01 -52.86 -62.57
CA ALA A 114 47.67 -51.49 -62.92
C ALA A 114 46.40 -51.00 -62.19
N LEU A 115 45.37 -51.84 -62.13
CA LEU A 115 44.13 -51.54 -61.41
C LEU A 115 44.37 -51.40 -59.89
N LEU A 116 45.19 -52.26 -59.30
CA LEU A 116 45.57 -52.17 -57.89
C LEU A 116 46.29 -50.85 -57.59
N ALA A 117 47.21 -50.42 -58.46
CA ALA A 117 47.92 -49.16 -58.30
C ALA A 117 46.96 -47.95 -58.33
N ASP A 118 45.98 -47.96 -59.24
CA ASP A 118 44.93 -46.92 -59.31
C ASP A 118 44.07 -46.89 -58.03
N HIS A 119 43.65 -48.07 -57.53
CA HIS A 119 42.89 -48.16 -56.28
C HIS A 119 43.68 -47.66 -55.07
N VAL A 120 44.98 -47.97 -54.98
CA VAL A 120 45.85 -47.47 -53.91
C VAL A 120 45.95 -45.93 -53.97
N LYS A 121 46.03 -45.35 -55.17
CA LYS A 121 46.04 -43.90 -55.34
C LYS A 121 44.72 -43.27 -54.90
N LYS A 122 43.58 -43.80 -55.38
CA LYS A 122 42.24 -43.33 -54.98
C LYS A 122 42.00 -43.44 -53.48
N ARG A 123 42.47 -44.52 -52.84
CA ARG A 123 42.37 -44.68 -51.39
C ARG A 123 43.07 -43.56 -50.64
N LYS A 124 44.27 -43.16 -51.08
CA LYS A 124 45.00 -42.04 -50.48
C LYS A 124 44.26 -40.72 -50.65
N GLU A 125 43.70 -40.47 -51.83
CA GLU A 125 42.89 -39.27 -52.10
C GLU A 125 41.66 -39.20 -51.19
N ILE A 126 40.93 -40.32 -51.03
CA ILE A 126 39.78 -40.41 -50.13
C ILE A 126 40.19 -40.21 -48.67
N GLN A 127 41.35 -40.75 -48.25
CA GLN A 127 41.84 -40.58 -46.89
C GLN A 127 42.12 -39.10 -46.57
N VAL A 128 42.74 -38.36 -47.48
CA VAL A 128 42.97 -36.92 -47.31
C VAL A 128 41.65 -36.15 -47.22
N GLN A 129 40.66 -36.51 -48.04
CA GLN A 129 39.32 -35.89 -47.97
C GLN A 129 38.62 -36.20 -46.64
N GLN A 130 38.78 -37.42 -46.12
CA GLN A 130 38.23 -37.79 -44.82
C GLN A 130 38.85 -36.96 -43.69
N GLU A 131 40.17 -36.81 -43.69
CA GLU A 131 40.88 -36.00 -42.68
C GLU A 131 40.44 -34.53 -42.71
N ASP A 132 40.24 -33.96 -43.90
CA ASP A 132 39.72 -32.59 -44.06
C ASP A 132 38.27 -32.46 -43.57
N LEU A 133 37.40 -33.41 -43.91
CA LEU A 133 36.01 -33.44 -43.44
C LEU A 133 35.93 -33.60 -41.92
N GLU A 134 36.78 -34.43 -41.31
CA GLU A 134 36.85 -34.58 -39.86
C GLU A 134 37.32 -33.28 -39.17
N ALA A 135 38.25 -32.55 -39.77
CA ALA A 135 38.67 -31.24 -39.27
C ALA A 135 37.54 -30.20 -39.35
N GLN A 136 36.82 -30.16 -40.48
CA GLN A 136 35.66 -29.28 -40.65
C GLN A 136 34.54 -29.61 -39.66
N LEU A 137 34.29 -30.90 -39.39
CA LEU A 137 33.29 -31.34 -38.42
C LEU A 137 33.65 -30.88 -37.00
N LYS A 138 34.89 -31.09 -36.56
CA LYS A 138 35.36 -30.61 -35.24
C LYS A 138 35.25 -29.09 -35.11
N PHE A 139 35.53 -28.35 -36.18
CA PHE A 139 35.37 -26.90 -36.20
C PHE A 139 33.89 -26.48 -36.08
N ALA A 140 32.99 -27.16 -36.80
CA ALA A 140 31.56 -26.93 -36.69
C ALA A 140 31.00 -27.26 -35.30
N GLU A 141 31.50 -28.31 -34.64
CA GLU A 141 31.16 -28.64 -33.25
C GLU A 141 31.62 -27.53 -32.28
N SER A 142 32.86 -27.04 -32.44
CA SER A 142 33.36 -25.91 -31.65
C SER A 142 32.51 -24.64 -31.80
N ILE A 143 32.04 -24.33 -33.01
CA ILE A 143 31.11 -23.22 -33.25
C ILE A 143 29.78 -23.46 -32.53
N ARG A 144 29.27 -24.70 -32.55
CA ARG A 144 28.02 -25.05 -31.87
C ARG A 144 28.13 -24.84 -30.36
N ASP A 145 29.23 -25.28 -29.77
CA ASP A 145 29.49 -25.12 -28.33
C ASP A 145 29.66 -23.64 -27.96
N ALA A 146 30.40 -22.88 -28.77
CA ALA A 146 30.53 -21.43 -28.60
C ALA A 146 29.16 -20.73 -28.66
N LYS A 147 28.28 -21.13 -29.59
CA LYS A 147 26.92 -20.59 -29.68
C LYS A 147 26.07 -20.95 -28.46
N ALA A 148 26.09 -22.21 -28.03
CA ALA A 148 25.36 -22.63 -26.82
C ALA A 148 25.81 -21.86 -25.58
N ASN A 149 27.12 -21.60 -25.46
CA ASN A 149 27.67 -20.76 -24.39
C ASN A 149 27.21 -19.30 -24.51
N ALA A 150 27.18 -18.73 -25.71
CA ALA A 150 26.68 -17.38 -25.95
C ALA A 150 25.20 -17.25 -25.57
N ASP A 151 24.36 -18.21 -25.98
CA ASP A 151 22.93 -18.24 -25.65
C ASP A 151 22.73 -18.34 -24.11
N ASN A 152 23.54 -19.17 -23.43
CA ASN A 152 23.50 -19.26 -21.96
C ASN A 152 23.93 -17.95 -21.28
N LEU A 153 25.01 -17.32 -21.74
CA LEU A 153 25.46 -16.02 -21.22
C LEU A 153 24.43 -14.92 -21.46
N GLN A 154 23.75 -14.92 -22.60
CA GLN A 154 22.65 -14.01 -22.88
C GLN A 154 21.50 -14.23 -21.89
N GLY A 155 21.09 -15.48 -21.67
CA GLY A 155 20.10 -15.81 -20.66
C GLY A 155 20.51 -15.34 -19.26
N GLN A 156 21.77 -15.53 -18.87
CA GLN A 156 22.29 -15.02 -17.59
C GLN A 156 22.26 -13.49 -17.50
N LEU A 157 22.53 -12.78 -18.59
CA LEU A 157 22.45 -11.32 -18.64
C LEU A 157 21.02 -10.82 -18.45
N GLU A 158 20.06 -11.44 -19.14
CA GLU A 158 18.63 -11.15 -19.00
C GLU A 158 18.17 -11.42 -17.55
N TRP A 159 18.56 -12.55 -16.95
CA TRP A 159 18.28 -12.84 -15.54
C TRP A 159 18.94 -11.85 -14.57
N ALA A 160 20.16 -11.39 -14.86
CA ALA A 160 20.82 -10.38 -14.04
C ALA A 160 20.06 -9.04 -14.07
N GLU A 161 19.43 -8.68 -15.20
CA GLU A 161 18.56 -7.51 -15.29
C GLU A 161 17.27 -7.69 -14.48
N VAL A 162 16.63 -8.87 -14.57
CA VAL A 162 15.47 -9.22 -13.73
C VAL A 162 15.81 -9.06 -12.25
N ILE A 163 16.93 -9.62 -11.78
CA ILE A 163 17.36 -9.51 -10.38
C ILE A 163 17.56 -8.05 -9.96
N LYS A 164 18.13 -7.20 -10.83
CA LYS A 164 18.27 -5.76 -10.54
C LYS A 164 16.91 -5.08 -10.40
N LEU A 165 15.96 -5.39 -11.29
CA LEU A 165 14.59 -4.87 -11.23
C LEU A 165 13.86 -5.36 -9.99
N GLU A 166 13.97 -6.64 -9.63
CA GLU A 166 13.39 -7.23 -8.43
C GLU A 166 13.94 -6.57 -7.15
N ASN A 167 15.25 -6.35 -7.07
CA ASN A 167 15.85 -5.62 -5.94
C ASN A 167 15.35 -4.17 -5.86
N THR A 168 15.24 -3.48 -7.00
CA THR A 168 14.73 -2.11 -7.06
C THR A 168 13.25 -2.07 -6.64
N LEU A 169 12.46 -3.05 -7.07
CA LEU A 169 11.05 -3.21 -6.68
C LEU A 169 10.95 -3.42 -5.17
N ALA A 170 11.71 -4.37 -4.60
CA ALA A 170 11.71 -4.64 -3.16
C ALA A 170 12.12 -3.40 -2.32
N GLU A 171 13.11 -2.63 -2.77
CA GLU A 171 13.46 -1.35 -2.12
C GLU A 171 12.33 -0.32 -2.19
N THR A 172 11.65 -0.25 -3.34
CA THR A 172 10.55 0.70 -3.55
C THR A 172 9.31 0.30 -2.74
N GLU A 173 9.00 -0.99 -2.67
CA GLU A 173 7.93 -1.55 -1.82
C GLU A 173 8.21 -1.28 -0.34
N LYS A 174 9.46 -1.43 0.11
CA LYS A 174 9.85 -1.09 1.48
C LYS A 174 9.65 0.39 1.77
N LYS A 175 10.12 1.28 0.87
CA LYS A 175 9.89 2.74 1.02
C LYS A 175 8.40 3.09 1.03
N LEU A 176 7.61 2.45 0.17
CA LEU A 176 6.16 2.64 0.13
C LEU A 176 5.50 2.20 1.45
N ALA A 177 5.93 1.09 2.03
CA ALA A 177 5.43 0.62 3.33
C ALA A 177 5.80 1.61 4.46
N ASP A 178 7.03 2.11 4.48
CA ASP A 178 7.49 3.13 5.44
C ASP A 178 6.68 4.43 5.29
N ASP A 179 6.46 4.90 4.06
CA ASP A 179 5.66 6.09 3.76
C ASP A 179 4.18 5.89 4.14
N GLN A 180 3.60 4.72 3.87
CA GLN A 180 2.24 4.38 4.29
C GLN A 180 2.11 4.41 5.81
N TYR A 181 3.09 3.86 6.54
CA TYR A 181 3.12 3.93 8.00
C TYR A 181 3.22 5.37 8.50
N ALA A 182 4.09 6.19 7.89
CA ALA A 182 4.21 7.61 8.23
C ALA A 182 2.90 8.38 7.98
N VAL A 183 2.23 8.14 6.85
CA VAL A 183 0.92 8.73 6.54
C VAL A 183 -0.13 8.32 7.58
N GLN A 184 -0.17 7.06 8.01
CA GLN A 184 -1.08 6.62 9.07
C GLN A 184 -0.81 7.33 10.40
N GLU A 185 0.46 7.46 10.79
CA GLU A 185 0.86 8.19 12.01
C GLU A 185 0.50 9.68 11.95
N TYR A 186 0.74 10.35 10.81
CA TYR A 186 0.34 11.74 10.62
C TYR A 186 -1.18 11.90 10.60
N THR A 187 -1.91 10.94 10.06
CA THR A 187 -3.38 10.93 10.06
C THR A 187 -3.91 10.82 11.48
N LYS A 188 -3.37 9.91 12.31
CA LYS A 188 -3.73 9.81 13.73
C LYS A 188 -3.43 11.10 14.49
N LYS A 189 -2.26 11.71 14.27
CA LYS A 189 -1.88 12.99 14.89
C LYS A 189 -2.81 14.13 14.46
N ARG A 190 -3.17 14.19 13.17
CA ARG A 190 -4.14 15.15 12.65
C ARG A 190 -5.50 14.96 13.33
N ASP A 191 -5.98 13.73 13.42
CA ASP A 191 -7.29 13.43 14.00
C ASP A 191 -7.32 13.76 15.50
N ALA A 192 -6.25 13.45 16.24
CA ALA A 192 -6.08 13.88 17.63
C ALA A 192 -6.10 15.41 17.79
N LEU A 193 -5.40 16.14 16.90
CA LEU A 193 -5.41 17.61 16.91
C LEU A 193 -6.80 18.19 16.60
N ILE A 194 -7.54 17.56 15.68
CA ILE A 194 -8.92 17.94 15.37
C ILE A 194 -9.82 17.71 16.58
N GLU A 195 -9.68 16.59 17.28
CA GLU A 195 -10.39 16.27 18.52
C GLU A 195 -10.10 17.33 19.61
N ASP A 196 -8.83 17.66 19.82
CA ASP A 196 -8.40 18.68 20.79
C ASP A 196 -8.93 20.08 20.45
N MET A 197 -8.89 20.48 19.17
CA MET A 197 -9.47 21.75 18.73
C MET A 197 -10.99 21.76 18.93
N LYS A 198 -11.68 20.64 18.71
CA LYS A 198 -13.12 20.52 18.96
C LYS A 198 -13.41 20.64 20.46
N ASN A 199 -12.63 19.99 21.31
CA ASN A 199 -12.73 20.08 22.76
C ASN A 199 -12.49 21.53 23.25
N GLU A 200 -11.44 22.20 22.79
CA GLU A 200 -11.20 23.61 23.12
C GLU A 200 -12.30 24.54 22.60
N LYS A 201 -12.84 24.28 21.41
CA LYS A 201 -14.00 25.02 20.89
C LYS A 201 -15.23 24.84 21.79
N THR A 202 -15.54 23.62 22.22
CA THR A 202 -16.67 23.36 23.13
C THR A 202 -16.49 24.05 24.49
N LYS A 203 -15.30 23.99 25.09
CA LYS A 203 -14.98 24.72 26.32
C LYS A 203 -15.13 26.23 26.14
N ARG A 204 -14.64 26.76 25.02
CA ARG A 204 -14.76 28.19 24.68
C ARG A 204 -16.22 28.59 24.53
N ASP A 205 -17.02 27.79 23.85
CA ASP A 205 -18.45 28.06 23.66
C ASP A 205 -19.22 27.97 24.99
N GLU A 206 -18.85 27.04 25.89
CA GLU A 206 -19.42 26.95 27.24
C GLU A 206 -19.05 28.16 28.11
N LEU A 207 -17.79 28.60 28.05
CA LEU A 207 -17.33 29.83 28.71
C LEU A 207 -18.04 31.07 28.17
N LEU A 208 -18.26 31.14 26.85
CA LEU A 208 -19.01 32.24 26.23
C LEU A 208 -20.46 32.26 26.73
N ARG A 209 -21.11 31.08 26.84
CA ARG A 209 -22.46 30.95 27.38
C ARG A 209 -22.53 31.42 28.84
N LYS A 210 -21.60 30.98 29.68
CA LYS A 210 -21.50 31.41 31.09
C LYS A 210 -21.26 32.92 31.20
N ALA A 211 -20.40 33.49 30.35
CA ALA A 211 -20.16 34.93 30.32
C ALA A 211 -21.42 35.72 29.90
N GLN A 212 -22.17 35.23 28.93
CA GLN A 212 -23.43 35.83 28.50
C GLN A 212 -24.50 35.79 29.60
N GLU A 213 -24.59 34.68 30.33
CA GLU A 213 -25.51 34.52 31.46
C GLU A 213 -25.19 35.50 32.60
N VAL A 214 -23.90 35.65 32.96
CA VAL A 214 -23.46 36.64 33.94
C VAL A 214 -23.73 38.08 33.48
N ALA A 215 -23.52 38.37 32.19
CA ALA A 215 -23.81 39.70 31.64
C ALA A 215 -25.30 40.03 31.69
N ASN A 216 -26.17 39.09 31.30
CA ASN A 216 -27.63 39.27 31.36
C ASN A 216 -28.10 39.47 32.80
N ASN A 217 -27.60 38.67 33.75
CA ASN A 217 -27.93 38.81 35.17
C ASN A 217 -27.46 40.14 35.77
N ALA A 218 -26.33 40.69 35.30
CA ALA A 218 -25.84 41.99 35.73
C ALA A 218 -26.67 43.15 35.15
N ILE A 219 -27.20 43.01 33.92
CA ILE A 219 -28.13 43.98 33.33
C ILE A 219 -29.43 44.02 34.14
N GLU A 220 -29.98 42.86 34.48
CA GLU A 220 -31.23 42.77 35.23
C GLU A 220 -31.10 43.31 36.66
N GLU A 221 -30.02 42.98 37.37
CA GLU A 221 -29.74 43.56 38.70
C GLU A 221 -29.51 45.08 38.65
N LYS A 222 -28.84 45.58 37.59
CA LYS A 222 -28.67 47.03 37.42
C LYS A 222 -30.01 47.71 37.19
N ARG A 223 -30.92 47.10 36.42
CA ARG A 223 -32.28 47.62 36.20
C ARG A 223 -33.06 47.71 37.52
N ILE A 224 -32.99 46.67 38.34
CA ILE A 224 -33.63 46.64 39.68
C ILE A 224 -33.02 47.71 40.59
N HIS A 225 -31.69 47.85 40.60
CA HIS A 225 -31.02 48.88 41.38
C HIS A 225 -31.42 50.30 40.94
N ASP A 226 -31.41 50.60 39.64
CA ASP A 226 -31.78 51.92 39.11
C ASP A 226 -33.24 52.28 39.42
N ASP A 227 -34.15 51.30 39.46
CA ASP A 227 -35.56 51.49 39.81
C ASP A 227 -35.77 51.74 41.32
N LEU A 228 -35.08 50.97 42.17
CA LEU A 228 -35.08 51.17 43.62
C LEU A 228 -34.44 52.52 44.01
N GLU A 229 -33.35 52.93 43.35
CA GLU A 229 -32.72 54.22 43.60
C GLU A 229 -33.64 55.40 43.23
N ARG A 230 -34.42 55.28 42.14
CA ARG A 230 -35.43 56.28 41.78
C ARG A 230 -36.54 56.37 42.81
N ARG A 231 -37.08 55.24 43.26
CA ARG A 231 -38.10 55.19 44.33
C ARG A 231 -37.59 55.85 45.62
N MET A 232 -36.36 55.52 46.03
CA MET A 232 -35.69 56.15 47.18
C MET A 232 -35.50 57.67 47.02
N LYS A 233 -35.17 58.17 45.82
CA LYS A 233 -35.03 59.61 45.58
C LYS A 233 -36.35 60.36 45.63
N LEU A 234 -37.41 59.77 45.04
CA LEU A 234 -38.76 60.33 45.06
C LEU A 234 -39.28 60.40 46.51
N PHE A 235 -39.14 59.29 47.24
CA PHE A 235 -39.57 59.20 48.63
C PHE A 235 -38.78 60.13 49.56
N ASN A 236 -37.45 60.26 49.40
CA ASN A 236 -36.67 61.22 50.19
C ASN A 236 -37.03 62.69 49.92
N LYS A 237 -37.72 62.99 48.82
CA LYS A 237 -38.32 64.29 48.57
C LYS A 237 -39.64 64.41 49.34
N GLU A 238 -40.54 63.43 49.23
CA GLU A 238 -41.82 63.38 49.96
C GLU A 238 -41.62 63.42 51.48
N LYS A 239 -40.64 62.68 52.01
CA LYS A 239 -40.22 62.74 53.42
C LYS A 239 -39.78 64.14 53.85
N ARG A 240 -39.04 64.87 53.01
CA ARG A 240 -38.61 66.24 53.33
C ARG A 240 -39.80 67.18 53.37
N ASP A 241 -40.75 67.01 52.47
CA ASP A 241 -41.98 67.80 52.41
C ASP A 241 -42.86 67.51 53.64
N LEU A 242 -43.06 66.23 54.01
CA LEU A 242 -43.80 65.84 55.22
C LEU A 242 -43.13 66.33 56.52
N LEU A 243 -41.80 66.20 56.65
CA LEU A 243 -41.06 66.71 57.81
C LEU A 243 -41.14 68.23 57.94
N HIS A 244 -41.23 68.95 56.81
CA HIS A 244 -41.45 70.39 56.82
C HIS A 244 -42.86 70.73 57.34
N GLU A 245 -43.85 69.95 56.93
CA GLU A 245 -45.26 70.13 57.30
C GLU A 245 -45.52 69.79 58.78
N VAL A 246 -44.90 68.72 59.30
CA VAL A 246 -44.91 68.36 60.72
C VAL A 246 -44.23 69.44 61.57
N ASN A 247 -43.04 69.91 61.19
CA ASN A 247 -42.35 70.98 61.93
C ASN A 247 -43.14 72.31 61.92
N LYS A 248 -43.87 72.60 60.85
CA LYS A 248 -44.76 73.77 60.77
C LYS A 248 -45.94 73.62 61.75
N SER A 249 -46.59 72.46 61.77
CA SER A 249 -47.67 72.16 62.72
C SER A 249 -47.19 72.17 64.18
N GLU A 250 -45.99 71.67 64.48
CA GLU A 250 -45.42 71.72 65.84
C GLU A 250 -45.20 73.16 66.32
N LYS A 251 -44.68 74.04 65.46
CA LYS A 251 -44.53 75.47 65.79
C LYS A 251 -45.89 76.15 66.02
N GLU A 252 -46.90 75.84 65.21
CA GLU A 252 -48.25 76.37 65.39
C GLU A 252 -48.89 75.88 66.71
N LEU A 253 -48.70 74.60 67.06
CA LEU A 253 -49.14 74.02 68.32
C LEU A 253 -48.45 74.69 69.52
N GLN A 254 -47.15 74.98 69.42
CA GLN A 254 -46.38 75.66 70.44
C GLN A 254 -46.90 77.09 70.70
N ILE A 255 -47.20 77.83 69.62
CA ILE A 255 -47.79 79.18 69.69
C ILE A 255 -49.16 79.14 70.38
N GLN A 256 -50.04 78.20 70.01
CA GLN A 256 -51.36 78.09 70.64
C GLN A 256 -51.27 77.68 72.13
N THR A 257 -50.30 76.82 72.47
CA THR A 257 -50.05 76.40 73.85
C THR A 257 -49.58 77.58 74.72
N GLU A 258 -48.71 78.44 74.18
CA GLU A 258 -48.29 79.67 74.86
C GLU A 258 -49.43 80.70 74.98
N LEU A 259 -50.28 80.81 73.96
CA LEU A 259 -51.45 81.70 73.96
C LEU A 259 -52.45 81.30 75.05
N LYS A 260 -52.75 79.99 75.14
CA LYS A 260 -53.55 79.40 76.22
C LYS A 260 -52.96 79.72 77.58
N LYS A 261 -51.64 79.57 77.76
CA LYS A 261 -50.94 79.87 79.03
C LYS A 261 -51.01 81.35 79.41
N LYS A 262 -50.88 82.26 78.43
CA LYS A 262 -51.04 83.72 78.64
C LYS A 262 -52.47 84.10 79.05
N LEU A 263 -53.48 83.51 78.41
CA LEU A 263 -54.89 83.71 78.77
C LEU A 263 -55.21 83.17 80.17
N GLN A 264 -54.67 82.00 80.52
CA GLN A 264 -54.80 81.41 81.85
C GLN A 264 -54.22 82.34 82.94
N ASN A 265 -53.01 82.87 82.71
CA ASN A 265 -52.36 83.80 83.64
C ASN A 265 -53.12 85.13 83.78
N LYS A 266 -53.75 85.62 82.70
CA LYS A 266 -54.57 86.84 82.72
C LYS A 266 -55.85 86.67 83.54
N ILE A 267 -56.45 85.47 83.50
CA ILE A 267 -57.59 85.11 84.34
C ILE A 267 -57.19 85.04 85.82
N ASP A 268 -56.04 84.46 86.14
CA ASP A 268 -55.55 84.38 87.52
C ASP A 268 -55.18 85.76 88.10
N GLU A 269 -54.64 86.67 87.29
CA GLU A 269 -54.42 88.08 87.66
C GLU A 269 -55.74 88.82 87.95
N MET A 270 -56.77 88.58 87.13
CA MET A 270 -58.08 89.21 87.30
C MET A 270 -58.82 88.65 88.52
N ARG A 271 -58.69 87.34 88.79
CA ARG A 271 -59.20 86.72 90.03
C ARG A 271 -58.56 87.32 91.29
N ARG A 272 -57.28 87.72 91.24
CA ARG A 272 -56.59 88.42 92.35
C ARG A 272 -57.01 89.88 92.51
N LYS A 273 -57.44 90.56 91.43
CA LYS A 273 -57.95 91.94 91.49
C LYS A 273 -59.42 92.04 91.91
N ALA A 274 -60.19 90.96 91.83
CA ALA A 274 -61.62 90.92 92.17
C ALA A 274 -61.93 90.93 93.69
N THR A 275 -60.94 90.74 94.57
CA THR A 275 -61.14 90.80 96.02
C THR A 275 -61.06 92.20 96.63
N ALA A 276 -60.90 93.26 95.81
CA ALA A 276 -60.61 94.61 96.30
C ALA A 276 -61.59 95.72 95.87
N ASN A 277 -62.64 95.48 95.06
CA ASN A 277 -63.60 96.52 94.67
C ASN A 277 -64.99 95.99 94.28
N ASN A 278 -66.02 96.79 94.61
CA ASN A 278 -67.44 96.43 94.68
C ASN A 278 -68.19 96.51 93.33
N ASP A 279 -67.66 95.88 92.28
CA ASP A 279 -68.22 95.92 90.91
C ASP A 279 -68.35 94.50 90.30
N TYR A 280 -69.13 93.65 90.99
CA TYR A 280 -69.17 92.19 90.77
C TYR A 280 -69.76 91.77 89.40
N ASP A 281 -70.65 92.58 88.81
CA ASP A 281 -71.46 92.16 87.66
C ASP A 281 -70.75 92.34 86.29
N LYS A 282 -69.78 93.26 86.18
CA LYS A 282 -68.96 93.43 84.96
C LYS A 282 -67.80 92.43 84.87
N VAL A 283 -67.33 91.93 86.02
CA VAL A 283 -66.22 90.98 86.10
C VAL A 283 -66.68 89.56 85.73
N CYS A 284 -67.88 89.15 86.16
CA CYS A 284 -68.44 87.83 85.81
C CYS A 284 -68.67 87.64 84.30
N LYS A 285 -69.28 88.61 83.61
CA LYS A 285 -69.51 88.51 82.15
C LYS A 285 -68.22 88.39 81.33
N ARG A 286 -67.15 89.09 81.76
CA ARG A 286 -65.85 89.03 81.07
C ARG A 286 -65.08 87.74 81.34
N ILE A 287 -65.31 87.11 82.50
CA ILE A 287 -64.77 85.80 82.84
C ILE A 287 -65.46 84.70 82.01
N ASP A 288 -66.77 84.79 81.81
CA ASP A 288 -67.52 83.85 80.95
C ASP A 288 -67.07 83.95 79.48
N ASP A 289 -66.91 85.16 78.92
CA ASP A 289 -66.37 85.36 77.57
C ASP A 289 -64.98 84.72 77.39
N LEU A 290 -64.11 84.87 78.39
CA LEU A 290 -62.77 84.28 78.38
C LEU A 290 -62.80 82.76 78.57
N GLN A 291 -63.77 82.21 79.31
CA GLN A 291 -63.96 80.76 79.44
C GLN A 291 -64.45 80.13 78.14
N VAL A 292 -65.36 80.77 77.41
CA VAL A 292 -65.79 80.34 76.07
C VAL A 292 -64.59 80.29 75.11
N SER A 293 -63.76 81.34 75.12
CA SER A 293 -62.55 81.37 74.30
C SER A 293 -61.52 80.29 74.69
N ILE A 294 -61.44 79.92 75.97
CA ILE A 294 -60.61 78.78 76.42
C ILE A 294 -61.19 77.43 75.97
N THR A 295 -62.51 77.26 75.97
CA THR A 295 -63.13 76.02 75.47
C THR A 295 -62.94 75.86 73.97
N GLU A 296 -63.06 76.94 73.19
CA GLU A 296 -62.74 76.94 71.75
C GLU A 296 -61.27 76.59 71.50
N GLN A 297 -60.36 77.19 72.27
CA GLN A 297 -58.93 76.88 72.18
C GLN A 297 -58.61 75.42 72.57
N ARG A 298 -59.36 74.83 73.52
CA ARG A 298 -59.21 73.39 73.86
C ARG A 298 -59.69 72.48 72.74
N GLN A 299 -60.77 72.83 72.04
CA GLN A 299 -61.23 72.06 70.88
C GLN A 299 -60.23 72.10 69.73
N ILE A 300 -59.67 73.27 69.43
CA ILE A 300 -58.62 73.42 68.40
C ILE A 300 -57.39 72.59 68.76
N LEU A 301 -56.95 72.61 70.02
CA LEU A 301 -55.84 71.80 70.52
C LEU A 301 -56.12 70.29 70.36
N SER A 302 -57.31 69.83 70.73
CA SER A 302 -57.69 68.41 70.62
C SER A 302 -57.73 67.93 69.16
N MET A 303 -58.25 68.75 68.23
CA MET A 303 -58.21 68.43 66.81
C MET A 303 -56.77 68.34 66.29
N LYS A 304 -55.91 69.29 66.67
CA LYS A 304 -54.50 69.29 66.27
C LYS A 304 -53.69 68.14 66.86
N GLU A 305 -53.97 67.72 68.10
CA GLU A 305 -53.38 66.53 68.71
C GLU A 305 -53.81 65.25 67.97
N SER A 306 -55.07 65.15 67.52
CA SER A 306 -55.53 63.99 66.74
C SER A 306 -54.90 63.92 65.34
N GLU A 307 -54.74 65.06 64.66
CA GLU A 307 -53.99 65.15 63.40
C GLU A 307 -52.54 64.70 63.61
N GLN A 308 -51.91 65.12 64.71
CA GLN A 308 -50.52 64.74 65.03
C GLN A 308 -50.35 63.24 65.24
N VAL A 309 -51.27 62.56 65.92
CA VAL A 309 -51.20 61.10 66.13
C VAL A 309 -51.32 60.36 64.79
N ASN A 310 -52.22 60.78 63.90
CA ASN A 310 -52.37 60.18 62.58
C ASN A 310 -51.12 60.36 61.71
N PHE A 311 -50.50 61.55 61.70
CA PHE A 311 -49.25 61.77 60.98
C PHE A 311 -48.10 60.93 61.53
N ARG A 312 -48.08 60.69 62.85
CA ARG A 312 -47.04 59.89 63.49
C ARG A 312 -47.16 58.40 63.17
N GLN A 313 -48.39 57.88 63.10
CA GLN A 313 -48.64 56.50 62.68
C GLN A 313 -48.26 56.26 61.22
N LEU A 314 -48.64 57.16 60.31
CA LEU A 314 -48.23 57.09 58.90
C LEU A 314 -46.69 57.12 58.76
N TYR A 315 -46.01 57.95 59.55
CA TYR A 315 -44.56 58.02 59.56
C TYR A 315 -43.89 56.72 60.04
N ASP A 316 -44.44 56.07 61.07
CA ASP A 316 -43.85 54.84 61.62
C ASP A 316 -44.08 53.62 60.69
N ASP A 317 -45.24 53.49 60.06
CA ASP A 317 -45.52 52.42 59.09
C ASP A 317 -44.63 52.55 57.83
N GLU A 318 -44.48 53.77 57.29
CA GLU A 318 -43.58 54.02 56.16
C GLU A 318 -42.10 53.86 56.52
N ARG A 319 -41.72 54.15 57.77
CA ARG A 319 -40.35 53.95 58.25
C ARG A 319 -39.96 52.47 58.28
N GLN A 320 -40.90 51.57 58.56
CA GLN A 320 -40.65 50.14 58.56
C GLN A 320 -40.40 49.62 57.13
N SER A 321 -41.24 50.04 56.17
CA SER A 321 -41.04 49.72 54.74
C SER A 321 -39.69 50.22 54.21
N LEU A 322 -39.22 51.39 54.68
CA LEU A 322 -37.91 51.93 54.33
C LEU A 322 -36.74 51.08 54.85
N PHE A 323 -36.86 50.51 56.04
CA PHE A 323 -35.79 49.68 56.59
C PHE A 323 -35.60 48.41 55.74
N ASP A 324 -36.70 47.84 55.28
CA ASP A 324 -36.71 46.69 54.39
C ASP A 324 -36.14 47.04 53.01
N ASP A 325 -36.58 48.14 52.40
CA ASP A 325 -36.06 48.61 51.11
C ASP A 325 -34.57 48.99 51.18
N GLN A 326 -34.12 49.60 52.28
CA GLN A 326 -32.71 49.96 52.49
C GLN A 326 -31.84 48.73 52.69
N SER A 327 -32.35 47.70 53.38
CA SER A 327 -31.68 46.41 53.52
C SER A 327 -31.53 45.72 52.16
N ILE A 328 -32.61 45.68 51.37
CA ILE A 328 -32.62 45.11 50.02
C ILE A 328 -31.67 45.86 49.08
N LEU A 329 -31.68 47.19 49.11
CA LEU A 329 -30.80 48.02 48.28
C LEU A 329 -29.32 47.78 48.62
N LYS A 330 -28.98 47.68 49.91
CA LYS A 330 -27.62 47.36 50.36
C LYS A 330 -27.17 45.97 49.91
N GLN A 331 -28.07 44.98 49.97
CA GLN A 331 -27.78 43.63 49.45
C GLN A 331 -27.52 43.65 47.94
N HIS A 332 -28.31 44.41 47.17
CA HIS A 332 -28.10 44.56 45.73
C HIS A 332 -26.81 45.33 45.40
N GLU A 333 -26.46 46.36 46.17
CA GLU A 333 -25.18 47.07 46.02
C GLU A 333 -23.99 46.14 46.26
N ASP A 334 -24.03 45.34 47.32
CA ASP A 334 -22.99 44.36 47.62
C ASP A 334 -22.92 43.23 46.57
N SER A 335 -24.07 42.81 46.00
CA SER A 335 -24.10 41.88 44.85
C SER A 335 -23.44 42.50 43.61
N LEU A 336 -23.84 43.71 43.23
CA LEU A 336 -23.29 44.43 42.07
C LEU A 336 -21.80 44.70 42.24
N ARG A 337 -21.35 45.03 43.45
CA ARG A 337 -19.91 45.24 43.73
C ARG A 337 -19.12 43.95 43.56
N ARG A 338 -19.61 42.82 44.09
CA ARG A 338 -18.98 41.50 43.92
C ARG A 338 -18.91 41.09 42.46
N ARG A 339 -19.99 41.28 41.69
CA ARG A 339 -20.03 40.94 40.26
C ARG A 339 -19.17 41.88 39.40
N ARG A 340 -19.11 43.18 39.70
CA ARG A 340 -18.17 44.11 39.04
C ARG A 340 -16.72 43.73 39.29
N ALA A 341 -16.38 43.32 40.52
CA ALA A 341 -15.05 42.82 40.85
C ALA A 341 -14.72 41.54 40.06
N LEU A 342 -15.68 40.61 39.93
CA LEU A 342 -15.53 39.41 39.12
C LEU A 342 -15.32 39.74 37.63
N ILE A 343 -16.10 40.67 37.06
CA ILE A 343 -15.93 41.11 35.67
C ILE A 343 -14.56 41.77 35.46
N GLN A 344 -14.07 42.57 36.42
CA GLN A 344 -12.71 43.12 36.36
C GLN A 344 -11.63 42.03 36.41
N GLN A 345 -11.78 41.02 37.27
CA GLN A 345 -10.87 39.88 37.31
C GLN A 345 -10.86 39.11 35.98
N LEU A 346 -12.04 38.86 35.39
CA LEU A 346 -12.15 38.20 34.09
C LEU A 346 -11.57 39.04 32.94
N LYS A 347 -11.69 40.38 33.01
CA LYS A 347 -11.05 41.28 32.03
C LYS A 347 -9.52 41.32 32.20
N ALA A 348 -9.00 41.32 33.43
CA ALA A 348 -7.57 41.24 33.70
C ALA A 348 -6.98 39.88 33.26
N ALA A 349 -7.73 38.78 33.43
CA ALA A 349 -7.39 37.46 32.93
C ALA A 349 -7.24 37.39 31.40
N LYS A 350 -7.88 38.30 30.66
CA LYS A 350 -7.71 38.43 29.21
C LYS A 350 -6.37 39.08 28.83
N GLN A 351 -5.77 39.88 29.71
CA GLN A 351 -4.48 40.54 29.52
C GLN A 351 -3.31 39.69 30.03
N ASP A 352 -3.48 38.96 31.14
CA ASP A 352 -2.47 38.05 31.70
C ASP A 352 -3.09 36.74 32.18
N ARG A 353 -2.77 35.63 31.50
CA ARG A 353 -3.31 34.26 31.71
C ARG A 353 -3.16 33.74 33.14
N VAL A 354 -2.26 34.34 33.93
CA VAL A 354 -1.88 33.92 35.29
C VAL A 354 -2.67 34.62 36.41
N THR A 355 -3.39 35.71 36.11
CA THR A 355 -4.21 36.43 37.10
C THR A 355 -5.45 35.66 37.58
N ILE A 356 -5.83 34.58 36.88
CA ILE A 356 -7.00 33.74 37.19
C ILE A 356 -6.84 33.02 38.54
N TYR A 357 -5.59 32.69 38.93
CA TYR A 357 -5.31 31.84 40.08
C TYR A 357 -5.18 32.57 41.43
N GLY A 358 -5.41 33.89 41.47
CA GLY A 358 -5.44 34.67 42.71
C GLY A 358 -4.50 35.89 42.73
N ARG A 359 -4.79 36.84 43.62
CA ARG A 359 -4.09 38.13 43.71
C ARG A 359 -2.59 37.99 44.03
N TYR A 360 -2.22 36.94 44.78
CA TYR A 360 -0.84 36.71 45.23
C TYR A 360 -0.01 35.86 44.26
N THR A 361 -0.64 35.21 43.28
CA THR A 361 0.04 34.26 42.37
C THR A 361 1.09 34.94 41.50
N ILE A 362 0.83 36.19 41.06
CA ILE A 362 1.84 36.99 40.34
C ILE A 362 3.04 37.32 41.25
N SER A 363 2.80 37.59 42.52
CA SER A 363 3.87 37.91 43.47
C SER A 363 4.71 36.66 43.77
N ILE A 364 4.07 35.50 43.88
CA ILE A 364 4.74 34.20 44.09
C ILE A 364 5.59 33.84 42.87
N LEU A 365 5.06 33.97 41.66
CA LEU A 365 5.84 33.70 40.43
C LEU A 365 7.02 34.65 40.26
N LYS A 366 6.85 35.94 40.57
CA LYS A 366 7.97 36.90 40.59
C LYS A 366 9.02 36.54 41.65
N GLU A 367 8.61 36.02 42.80
CA GLU A 367 9.54 35.62 43.86
C GLU A 367 10.26 34.30 43.52
N ILE A 368 9.57 33.36 42.85
CA ILE A 368 10.15 32.13 42.30
C ILE A 368 11.16 32.47 41.19
N GLU A 369 10.86 33.42 40.30
CA GLU A 369 11.80 33.91 39.29
C GLU A 369 13.03 34.57 39.93
N LYS A 370 12.86 35.40 40.97
CA LYS A 370 13.98 35.99 41.71
C LYS A 370 14.87 34.93 42.38
N GLN A 371 14.27 33.86 42.90
CA GLN A 371 14.98 32.77 43.55
C GLN A 371 15.32 31.61 42.59
N ALA A 372 15.18 31.80 41.28
CA ALA A 372 15.42 30.77 40.26
C ALA A 372 16.81 30.14 40.36
N HIS A 373 17.82 30.91 40.78
CA HIS A 373 19.20 30.46 40.98
C HIS A 373 19.37 29.45 42.13
N ARG A 374 18.40 29.32 43.04
CA ARG A 374 18.42 28.33 44.13
C ARG A 374 17.76 27.01 43.74
N PHE A 375 17.05 26.97 42.61
CA PHE A 375 16.38 25.78 42.12
C PHE A 375 17.21 25.13 41.00
N LYS A 376 17.42 23.81 41.09
CA LYS A 376 18.09 23.02 40.03
C LYS A 376 17.25 22.95 38.75
N GLN A 377 15.93 23.07 38.88
CA GLN A 377 14.94 23.18 37.81
C GLN A 377 13.75 23.97 38.39
N LEU A 378 13.14 24.87 37.61
CA LEU A 378 12.00 25.65 38.09
C LEU A 378 10.86 24.72 38.52
N PRO A 379 10.23 24.96 39.68
CA PRO A 379 9.10 24.16 40.12
C PRO A 379 7.91 24.35 39.16
N ILE A 380 7.47 23.25 38.54
CA ILE A 380 6.32 23.22 37.62
C ILE A 380 5.22 22.43 38.32
N GLY A 381 4.20 23.14 38.81
CA GLY A 381 3.05 22.56 39.49
C GLY A 381 2.26 23.61 40.27
N PRO A 382 1.03 23.29 40.70
CA PRO A 382 0.29 24.13 41.64
C PRO A 382 1.00 24.11 43.00
N VAL A 383 1.26 25.30 43.56
CA VAL A 383 1.86 25.49 44.90
C VAL A 383 0.79 25.46 45.97
#